data_AF-A0A0E9N306-F1
#
_entry.id   AF-A0A0E9N306-F1
#
_cell.length_a   1.000
_cell.length_b   1.000
_cell.length_c   1.000
_cell.angle_alpha   90.00
_cell.angle_beta   90.00
_cell.angle_gamma   90.00
#
_symmetry.space_group_name_H-M   'P 1'
#
loop_
_entity.id
_entity.type
_entity.pdbx_description
1 polymer ?
#
loop_
_entity_poly.entity_id
_entity_poly.type
_entity_poly.pdbx_seq_one_letter_code
_entity_poly.pdbx_strand_id
1 'polypeptide(L)'
;MKKNRILLLLLVALGACSKHHPETPPDGAVTQPLPAPAGQPIGESEIFFIGTDGGIIESEDGIVKIDIPAGALDAETEISIQPLHNTASHGIGQAYRLTPHGNIFRKKVTLTFNYWKYRHVLSGPQAVEIATQDDKGFWTGIGGTVNDTAQKIVSVKSDHFSDWALIESMELSPAVKTVSPGEAIRLQALRYVFPVAGDDWVVPLTHPAAGSGEPLKIEATYIRKWTLNGPGKLEPNGSEAVYTAPTSTGGSRSATISLELSVSGSKVLLISTIYFIEDGISLSINGGSWQQFPAMAFTMQESNLRSLTNLRTNATDPQMVFLWPENDLDNETHYWYMHNVEDADVTFEWDDPSLDKTIVSFFFDGEKTYDSGGFLATQELEKDGKKYLTGVFIIDKAGEIDRTNGEQISVKRVIGTYKVQRDW
;
A
#
# COMPACT_ATOMS: atom_id res chain seq x y z
N MET A 1 49.41 4.45 70.37
CA MET A 1 49.29 5.61 71.28
C MET A 1 48.52 6.72 70.56
N LYS A 2 47.44 7.23 71.18
CA LYS A 2 46.86 8.60 71.15
C LYS A 2 46.89 9.38 69.81
N LYS A 3 45.86 10.07 69.33
CA LYS A 3 44.53 10.45 69.83
C LYS A 3 43.79 11.13 68.65
N ASN A 4 42.47 10.94 68.60
CA ASN A 4 41.47 11.70 67.84
C ASN A 4 41.58 13.23 67.96
N ARG A 5 41.09 13.94 66.93
CA ARG A 5 40.04 15.01 66.93
C ARG A 5 39.96 15.61 65.52
N ILE A 6 38.95 15.35 64.69
CA ILE A 6 37.54 15.87 64.69
C ILE A 6 37.45 17.39 64.59
N LEU A 7 36.99 17.86 63.42
CA LEU A 7 36.09 19.01 63.21
C LEU A 7 35.49 18.85 61.78
N LEU A 8 34.38 18.13 61.61
CA LEU A 8 32.98 18.61 61.63
C LEU A 8 32.69 19.80 60.68
N LEU A 9 32.08 19.51 59.53
CA LEU A 9 30.98 20.32 59.02
C LEU A 9 29.93 19.42 58.35
N LEU A 10 28.73 19.54 58.90
CA LEU A 10 27.46 18.87 58.60
C LEU A 10 26.71 19.62 57.48
N LEU A 11 25.58 19.04 57.05
CA LEU A 11 24.43 19.60 56.28
C LEU A 11 24.63 19.64 54.74
N VAL A 12 23.75 19.17 53.84
CA VAL A 12 22.28 18.89 53.75
C VAL A 12 22.07 17.91 52.56
N ALA A 13 21.47 16.73 52.74
CA ALA A 13 20.08 16.32 52.44
C ALA A 13 19.58 16.33 50.96
N LEU A 14 19.20 15.12 50.51
CA LEU A 14 17.99 14.70 49.77
C LEU A 14 17.72 15.13 48.31
N GLY A 15 17.40 14.10 47.51
CA GLY A 15 16.63 14.15 46.25
C GLY A 15 17.50 14.10 44.99
N ALA A 16 17.26 13.29 43.96
CA ALA A 16 16.14 12.41 43.63
C ALA A 16 16.59 11.43 42.54
N CYS A 17 16.06 10.20 42.57
CA CYS A 17 16.07 9.31 41.41
C CYS A 17 15.31 10.00 40.26
N SER A 18 15.97 10.32 39.15
CA SER A 18 15.26 10.59 37.91
C SER A 18 14.74 9.26 37.37
N LYS A 19 13.49 8.90 37.72
CA LYS A 19 12.71 7.97 36.90
C LYS A 19 12.58 8.62 35.52
N HIS A 20 13.29 8.06 34.55
CA HIS A 20 13.14 8.40 33.14
C HIS A 20 11.69 8.09 32.77
N HIS A 21 10.84 9.13 32.77
CA HIS A 21 9.54 9.05 32.14
C HIS A 21 9.82 9.12 30.63
N PRO A 22 9.29 8.21 29.81
CA PRO A 22 9.19 8.49 28.39
C PRO A 22 8.38 9.78 28.26
N GLU A 23 9.02 10.82 27.72
CA GLU A 23 8.36 12.07 27.42
C GLU A 23 7.19 11.75 26.49
N THR A 24 5.98 11.96 26.99
CA THR A 24 4.80 12.01 26.15
C THR A 24 5.05 13.17 25.18
N PRO A 25 4.93 12.97 23.85
CA PRO A 25 5.06 14.08 22.91
C PRO A 25 4.14 15.22 23.37
N PRO A 26 4.59 16.48 23.34
CA PRO A 26 3.73 17.60 23.71
C PRO A 26 2.49 17.58 22.83
N ASP A 27 1.33 17.64 23.49
CA ASP A 27 0.03 17.80 22.85
C ASP A 27 0.10 19.08 21.98
N GLY A 28 0.09 18.91 20.65
CA GLY A 28 0.22 20.01 19.70
C GLY A 28 1.44 20.00 18.75
N ALA A 29 2.14 18.88 18.55
CA ALA A 29 3.12 18.78 17.47
C ALA A 29 2.43 18.93 16.10
N VAL A 30 2.55 20.11 15.49
CA VAL A 30 2.20 20.34 14.08
C VAL A 30 3.26 19.63 13.23
N THR A 31 2.92 18.48 12.67
CA THR A 31 3.77 17.79 11.69
C THR A 31 3.74 18.62 10.40
N GLN A 32 4.85 19.30 10.11
CA GLN A 32 5.03 19.97 8.83
C GLN A 32 5.39 18.92 7.76
N PRO A 33 5.07 19.17 6.48
CA PRO A 33 5.59 18.35 5.38
C PRO A 33 7.10 18.16 5.53
N LEU A 34 7.58 16.94 5.35
CA LEU A 34 9.01 16.63 5.43
C LEU A 34 9.56 16.38 4.03
N PRO A 35 10.77 16.87 3.70
CA PRO A 35 11.37 16.57 2.42
C PRO A 35 11.73 15.08 2.35
N ALA A 36 11.44 14.46 1.22
CA ALA A 36 11.83 13.08 0.90
C ALA A 36 12.90 13.10 -0.20
N PRO A 37 13.78 12.08 -0.29
CA PRO A 37 14.65 11.91 -1.45
C PRO A 37 13.80 11.75 -2.73
N ALA A 38 14.38 12.11 -3.88
CA ALA A 38 13.78 11.76 -5.16
C ALA A 38 13.73 10.23 -5.32
N GLY A 39 12.67 9.74 -5.96
CA GLY A 39 12.52 8.32 -6.25
C GLY A 39 13.65 7.80 -7.14
N GLN A 40 14.14 6.59 -6.84
CA GLN A 40 15.07 5.89 -7.72
C GLN A 40 14.29 5.33 -8.93
N PRO A 41 14.83 5.44 -10.16
CA PRO A 41 14.16 4.91 -11.34
C PRO A 41 13.94 3.40 -11.30
N ILE A 42 12.82 2.96 -11.87
CA ILE A 42 12.49 1.56 -12.12
C ILE A 42 12.37 1.39 -13.62
N GLY A 43 13.23 0.55 -14.21
CA GLY A 43 13.24 0.31 -15.65
C GLY A 43 13.66 1.50 -16.52
N GLU A 44 13.48 1.33 -17.83
CA GLU A 44 13.80 2.35 -18.84
C GLU A 44 12.72 3.45 -18.91
N SER A 45 13.09 4.63 -19.43
CA SER A 45 12.13 5.70 -19.67
C SER A 45 11.44 5.50 -21.02
N GLU A 46 10.12 5.66 -21.02
CA GLU A 46 9.31 5.69 -22.24
C GLU A 46 9.38 7.11 -22.85
N ILE A 47 9.68 7.20 -24.15
CA ILE A 47 9.93 8.47 -24.86
C ILE A 47 8.89 8.70 -25.95
N PHE A 48 8.34 9.92 -25.99
CA PHE A 48 7.33 10.37 -26.95
C PHE A 48 7.75 11.72 -27.55
N PHE A 49 7.50 11.91 -28.85
CA PHE A 49 7.71 13.21 -29.52
C PHE A 49 6.35 13.85 -29.80
N ILE A 50 6.05 14.95 -29.11
CA ILE A 50 4.74 15.62 -29.17
C ILE A 50 4.89 17.02 -29.78
N GLY A 51 4.17 17.25 -30.88
CA GLY A 51 4.12 18.52 -31.59
C GLY A 51 3.08 19.50 -31.05
N THR A 52 2.89 20.60 -31.78
CA THR A 52 1.91 21.65 -31.46
C THR A 52 0.45 21.17 -31.50
N ASP A 53 0.18 20.08 -32.22
CA ASP A 53 -1.16 19.48 -32.31
C ASP A 53 -1.60 18.81 -31.00
N GLY A 54 -0.67 18.60 -30.06
CA GLY A 54 -0.92 17.88 -28.82
C GLY A 54 -1.06 16.38 -29.05
N GLY A 55 -1.64 15.68 -28.08
CA GLY A 55 -1.80 14.24 -28.14
C GLY A 55 -2.11 13.61 -26.79
N ILE A 56 -2.31 12.30 -26.81
CA ILE A 56 -2.47 11.48 -25.61
C ILE A 56 -1.31 10.50 -25.56
N ILE A 57 -0.64 10.43 -24.42
CA ILE A 57 0.40 9.43 -24.13
C ILE A 57 0.06 8.70 -22.83
N GLU A 58 0.44 7.44 -22.74
CA GLU A 58 0.14 6.54 -21.62
C GLU A 58 1.39 5.73 -21.28
N SER A 59 1.62 5.47 -20.00
CA SER A 59 2.67 4.53 -19.56
C SER A 59 2.36 3.11 -20.02
N GLU A 60 3.39 2.29 -20.21
CA GLU A 60 3.27 0.90 -20.63
C GLU A 60 2.38 0.09 -19.68
N ASP A 61 2.52 0.35 -18.38
CA ASP A 61 1.75 -0.28 -17.30
C ASP A 61 0.29 0.23 -17.17
N GLY A 62 -0.08 1.26 -17.95
CA GLY A 62 -1.43 1.82 -18.01
C GLY A 62 -1.87 2.59 -16.76
N ILE A 63 -0.94 2.96 -15.88
CA ILE A 63 -1.24 3.72 -14.66
C ILE A 63 -1.28 5.21 -14.94
N VAL A 64 -0.38 5.76 -15.74
CA VAL A 64 -0.32 7.19 -16.05
C VAL A 64 -0.80 7.45 -17.47
N LYS A 65 -1.70 8.44 -17.60
CA LYS A 65 -2.16 8.99 -18.86
C LYS A 65 -2.01 10.51 -18.85
N ILE A 66 -1.49 11.06 -19.93
CA ILE A 66 -1.29 12.50 -20.12
C ILE A 66 -2.05 12.94 -21.37
N ASP A 67 -3.02 13.83 -21.20
CA ASP A 67 -3.71 14.52 -22.29
C ASP A 67 -3.10 15.92 -22.46
N ILE A 68 -2.41 16.11 -23.59
CA ILE A 68 -1.72 17.34 -23.97
C ILE A 68 -2.58 18.05 -25.02
N PRO A 69 -3.26 19.16 -24.69
CA PRO A 69 -4.14 19.81 -25.64
C PRO A 69 -3.35 20.52 -26.75
N ALA A 70 -3.96 20.64 -27.94
CA ALA A 70 -3.40 21.41 -29.04
C ALA A 70 -3.01 22.84 -28.61
N GLY A 71 -1.79 23.26 -28.96
CA GLY A 71 -1.19 24.53 -28.57
C GLY A 71 -0.76 24.61 -27.10
N ALA A 72 -0.62 23.47 -26.40
CA ALA A 72 0.08 23.42 -25.12
C ALA A 72 1.60 23.55 -25.30
N LEU A 73 2.13 23.09 -26.45
CA LEU A 73 3.54 23.18 -26.82
C LEU A 73 3.70 24.11 -28.02
N ASP A 74 4.85 24.80 -28.08
CA ASP A 74 5.19 25.75 -29.15
C ASP A 74 5.98 25.09 -30.30
N ALA A 75 6.52 23.88 -30.09
CA ALA A 75 7.28 23.08 -31.04
C ALA A 75 7.24 21.59 -30.66
N GLU A 76 7.75 20.72 -31.54
CA GLU A 76 7.99 19.31 -31.21
C GLU A 76 8.90 19.19 -29.98
N THR A 77 8.43 18.47 -28.97
CA THR A 77 9.08 18.32 -27.68
C THR A 77 9.18 16.84 -27.35
N GLU A 78 10.36 16.40 -26.95
CA GLU A 78 10.57 15.09 -26.35
C GLU A 78 9.96 15.09 -24.95
N ILE A 79 8.99 14.20 -24.71
CA ILE A 79 8.35 13.99 -23.41
C ILE A 79 8.65 12.57 -22.98
N SER A 80 9.01 12.39 -21.71
CA SER A 80 9.25 11.06 -21.17
C SER A 80 8.43 10.76 -19.91
N ILE A 81 8.10 9.48 -19.76
CA ILE A 81 7.49 8.91 -18.55
C ILE A 81 8.46 7.84 -18.04
N GLN A 82 8.82 7.90 -16.76
CA GLN A 82 9.66 6.87 -16.13
C GLN A 82 9.11 6.50 -14.76
N PRO A 83 8.83 5.23 -14.48
CA PRO A 83 8.43 4.80 -13.15
C PRO A 83 9.57 4.95 -12.13
N LEU A 84 9.21 5.21 -10.88
CA LEU A 84 10.12 5.43 -9.76
C LEU A 84 9.66 4.66 -8.51
N HIS A 85 10.60 4.32 -7.64
CA HIS A 85 10.30 4.02 -6.24
C HIS A 85 9.61 5.22 -5.60
N ASN A 86 8.43 4.99 -5.02
CA ASN A 86 7.61 6.04 -4.47
C ASN A 86 8.12 6.47 -3.09
N THR A 87 8.49 7.74 -2.97
CA THR A 87 8.99 8.34 -1.73
C THR A 87 7.96 9.29 -1.09
N ALA A 88 6.76 9.39 -1.64
CA ALA A 88 5.68 10.18 -1.06
C ALA A 88 5.18 9.53 0.23
N SER A 89 4.87 10.35 1.23
CA SER A 89 4.24 9.86 2.47
C SER A 89 2.91 9.17 2.13
N HIS A 90 2.79 7.91 2.56
CA HIS A 90 1.65 7.02 2.26
C HIS A 90 1.34 6.91 0.76
N GLY A 91 2.39 6.78 -0.05
CA GLY A 91 2.33 6.59 -1.49
C GLY A 91 1.67 5.27 -1.89
N ILE A 92 0.88 5.30 -2.96
CA ILE A 92 0.20 4.14 -3.52
C ILE A 92 0.98 3.64 -4.73
N GLY A 93 1.62 2.47 -4.60
CA GLY A 93 2.41 1.88 -5.68
C GLY A 93 3.57 2.78 -6.11
N GLN A 94 3.93 2.73 -7.39
CA GLN A 94 5.05 3.49 -7.96
C GLN A 94 4.74 4.99 -8.13
N ALA A 95 5.79 5.82 -8.09
CA ALA A 95 5.76 7.21 -8.54
C ALA A 95 6.25 7.29 -9.99
N TYR A 96 6.15 8.45 -10.64
CA TYR A 96 6.52 8.65 -12.04
C TYR A 96 7.26 9.97 -12.23
N ARG A 97 8.42 9.91 -12.85
CA ARG A 97 9.14 11.08 -13.36
C ARG A 97 8.60 11.44 -14.74
N LEU A 98 8.13 12.66 -14.88
CA LEU A 98 7.69 13.23 -16.15
C LEU A 98 8.71 14.26 -16.60
N THR A 99 9.22 14.14 -17.83
CA THR A 99 10.20 15.09 -18.37
C THR A 99 9.71 15.74 -19.67
N PRO A 100 10.16 16.98 -20.00
CA PRO A 100 11.14 17.80 -19.28
C PRO A 100 10.53 18.48 -18.05
N HIS A 101 11.30 18.59 -16.96
CA HIS A 101 10.83 19.24 -15.73
C HIS A 101 10.54 20.73 -15.94
N GLY A 102 9.64 21.27 -15.13
CA GLY A 102 9.31 22.69 -15.05
C GLY A 102 8.12 23.10 -15.92
N ASN A 103 7.89 24.42 -15.99
CA ASN A 103 6.72 25.01 -16.65
C ASN A 103 6.94 25.09 -18.17
N ILE A 104 6.58 24.02 -18.87
CA ILE A 104 6.78 23.90 -20.32
C ILE A 104 5.49 24.12 -21.13
N PHE A 105 4.33 24.09 -20.47
CA PHE A 105 3.04 24.12 -21.17
C PHE A 105 2.38 25.51 -21.18
N ARG A 106 1.95 25.95 -22.37
CA ARG A 106 1.13 27.16 -22.56
C ARG A 106 -0.33 26.98 -22.17
N LYS A 107 -0.79 25.73 -22.15
CA LYS A 107 -2.12 25.31 -21.73
C LYS A 107 -1.97 24.12 -20.80
N LYS A 108 -2.75 24.09 -19.72
CA LYS A 108 -2.66 22.99 -18.76
C LYS A 108 -2.94 21.65 -19.43
N VAL A 109 -2.06 20.68 -19.18
CA VAL A 109 -2.24 19.27 -19.52
C VAL A 109 -3.11 18.59 -18.44
N THR A 110 -3.75 17.48 -18.79
CA THR A 110 -4.46 16.65 -17.81
C THR A 110 -3.64 15.40 -17.52
N LEU A 111 -3.19 15.27 -16.28
CA LEU A 111 -2.57 14.06 -15.75
C LEU A 111 -3.66 13.19 -15.14
N THR A 112 -3.71 11.92 -15.51
CA THR A 112 -4.66 10.94 -14.97
C THR A 112 -3.90 9.72 -14.48
N PHE A 113 -4.17 9.34 -13.23
CA PHE A 113 -3.64 8.16 -12.59
C PHE A 113 -4.75 7.13 -12.38
N ASN A 114 -4.54 5.91 -12.84
CA ASN A 114 -5.43 4.79 -12.58
C ASN A 114 -4.94 4.02 -11.34
N TYR A 115 -5.81 3.84 -10.36
CA TYR A 115 -5.47 3.14 -9.11
C TYR A 115 -6.19 1.80 -8.96
N TRP A 116 -6.80 1.29 -10.04
CA TRP A 116 -7.58 0.04 -10.00
C TRP A 116 -6.80 -1.13 -9.39
N LYS A 117 -5.50 -1.26 -9.70
CA LYS A 117 -4.66 -2.38 -9.26
C LYS A 117 -4.43 -2.40 -7.74
N TYR A 118 -4.51 -1.23 -7.10
CA TYR A 118 -4.23 -1.05 -5.67
C TYR A 118 -5.48 -1.08 -4.78
N ARG A 119 -6.68 -1.13 -5.36
CA ARG A 119 -7.94 -0.84 -4.66
C ARG A 119 -8.27 -1.69 -3.42
N HIS A 120 -7.64 -2.86 -3.27
CA HIS A 120 -7.92 -3.77 -2.14
C HIS A 120 -7.17 -3.41 -0.87
N VAL A 121 -6.11 -2.60 -0.98
CA VAL A 121 -5.32 -2.14 0.16
C VAL A 121 -5.59 -0.68 0.50
N LEU A 122 -6.47 -0.03 -0.26
CA LEU A 122 -6.95 1.31 0.06
C LEU A 122 -8.01 1.22 1.16
N SER A 123 -7.87 2.08 2.15
CA SER A 123 -8.89 2.24 3.18
C SER A 123 -10.11 2.97 2.63
N GLY A 124 -9.95 3.93 1.72
CA GLY A 124 -11.09 4.62 1.12
C GLY A 124 -10.81 5.17 -0.27
N PRO A 125 -11.60 4.84 -1.30
CA PRO A 125 -11.34 5.35 -2.65
C PRO A 125 -11.47 6.88 -2.73
N GLN A 126 -12.21 7.51 -1.82
CA GLN A 126 -12.35 8.98 -1.74
C GLN A 126 -11.09 9.69 -1.17
N ALA A 127 -10.19 8.94 -0.53
CA ALA A 127 -8.96 9.47 0.04
C ALA A 127 -7.76 9.38 -0.94
N VAL A 128 -7.97 8.85 -2.14
CA VAL A 128 -6.92 8.77 -3.18
C VAL A 128 -6.73 10.14 -3.83
N GLU A 129 -5.50 10.62 -3.81
CA GLU A 129 -5.10 11.94 -4.30
C GLU A 129 -3.79 11.85 -5.10
N ILE A 130 -3.45 12.92 -5.83
CA ILE A 130 -2.19 13.03 -6.60
C ILE A 130 -1.30 14.09 -5.96
N ALA A 131 -0.07 13.71 -5.67
CA ALA A 131 0.99 14.58 -5.19
C ALA A 131 2.06 14.79 -6.26
N THR A 132 2.76 15.92 -6.20
CA THR A 132 4.00 16.16 -6.95
C THR A 132 5.14 16.55 -6.03
N GLN A 133 6.36 16.15 -6.37
CA GLN A 133 7.57 16.51 -5.64
C GLN A 133 8.24 17.74 -6.27
N ASP A 134 8.55 18.73 -5.45
CA ASP A 134 9.34 19.90 -5.87
C ASP A 134 10.85 19.63 -5.86
N ASP A 135 11.63 20.61 -6.32
CA ASP A 135 13.09 20.57 -6.36
C ASP A 135 13.77 20.53 -4.98
N LYS A 136 13.01 20.77 -3.91
CA LYS A 136 13.44 20.68 -2.52
C LYS A 136 13.03 19.37 -1.86
N GLY A 137 12.36 18.48 -2.59
CA GLY A 137 11.95 17.16 -2.13
C GLY A 137 10.61 17.12 -1.40
N PHE A 138 9.84 18.21 -1.37
CA PHE A 138 8.53 18.24 -0.72
C PHE A 138 7.45 17.71 -1.65
N TRP A 139 6.67 16.75 -1.14
CA TRP A 139 5.47 16.26 -1.80
C TRP A 139 4.28 17.18 -1.47
N THR A 140 3.67 17.75 -2.50
CA THR A 140 2.59 18.73 -2.37
C THR A 140 1.44 18.48 -3.32
N GLY A 141 0.28 18.99 -2.94
CA GLY A 141 -0.91 19.08 -3.78
C GLY A 141 -0.89 20.27 -4.70
N ILE A 142 -1.17 20.03 -5.98
CA ILE A 142 -1.38 21.11 -6.96
C ILE A 142 -2.83 21.64 -6.94
N GLY A 143 -3.71 20.91 -6.27
CA GLY A 143 -5.12 21.22 -6.14
C GLY A 143 -6.00 20.96 -7.37
N GLY A 144 -7.32 21.00 -7.17
CA GLY A 144 -8.29 20.78 -8.26
C GLY A 144 -8.37 19.33 -8.77
N THR A 145 -7.92 18.39 -7.96
CA THR A 145 -7.99 16.95 -8.24
C THR A 145 -9.44 16.49 -8.39
N VAL A 146 -9.70 15.68 -9.42
CA VAL A 146 -10.98 15.03 -9.67
C VAL A 146 -10.79 13.54 -9.47
N ASN A 147 -11.48 12.97 -8.47
CA ASN A 147 -11.44 11.55 -8.17
C ASN A 147 -12.74 10.88 -8.65
N ASP A 148 -12.64 10.08 -9.71
CA ASP A 148 -13.73 9.24 -10.20
C ASP A 148 -13.59 7.83 -9.59
N THR A 149 -14.30 7.61 -8.49
CA THR A 149 -14.24 6.34 -7.77
C THR A 149 -14.86 5.15 -8.51
N ALA A 150 -15.70 5.41 -9.52
CA ALA A 150 -16.31 4.35 -10.31
C ALA A 150 -15.32 3.80 -11.33
N GLN A 151 -14.66 4.71 -12.06
CA GLN A 151 -13.61 4.36 -13.02
C GLN A 151 -12.27 4.02 -12.34
N LYS A 152 -12.11 4.41 -11.07
CA LYS A 152 -10.88 4.24 -10.27
C LYS A 152 -9.71 5.03 -10.84
N ILE A 153 -10.01 6.25 -11.25
CA ILE A 153 -9.04 7.20 -11.77
C ILE A 153 -9.07 8.48 -10.96
N VAL A 154 -7.90 9.10 -10.83
CA VAL A 154 -7.75 10.44 -10.27
C VAL A 154 -7.07 11.29 -11.31
N SER A 155 -7.57 12.52 -11.54
CA SER A 155 -7.03 13.42 -12.55
C SER A 155 -6.75 14.79 -11.99
N VAL A 156 -5.74 15.47 -12.54
CA VAL A 156 -5.38 16.83 -12.18
C VAL A 156 -4.89 17.61 -13.39
N LYS A 157 -5.00 18.95 -13.34
CA LYS A 157 -4.52 19.83 -14.41
C LYS A 157 -3.22 20.51 -14.01
N SER A 158 -2.15 20.27 -14.75
CA SER A 158 -0.83 20.83 -14.50
C SER A 158 -0.32 21.64 -15.70
N ASP A 159 0.52 22.63 -15.45
CA ASP A 159 1.31 23.37 -16.44
C ASP A 159 2.81 23.01 -16.39
N HIS A 160 3.18 22.08 -15.52
CA HIS A 160 4.54 21.60 -15.36
C HIS A 160 4.63 20.08 -15.24
N PHE A 161 5.84 19.60 -15.50
CA PHE A 161 6.29 18.25 -15.21
C PHE A 161 7.38 18.24 -14.12
N SER A 162 7.50 17.09 -13.46
CA SER A 162 8.27 16.84 -12.23
C SER A 162 8.08 15.35 -11.86
N ASP A 163 8.30 14.97 -10.61
CA ASP A 163 7.92 13.66 -10.09
C ASP A 163 6.48 13.71 -9.54
N TRP A 164 5.69 12.67 -9.80
CA TRP A 164 4.26 12.57 -9.50
C TRP A 164 3.92 11.22 -8.88
N ALA A 165 3.02 11.21 -7.91
CA ALA A 165 2.62 9.99 -7.22
C ALA A 165 1.13 10.01 -6.85
N LEU A 166 0.53 8.82 -6.79
CA LEU A 166 -0.69 8.61 -6.02
C LEU A 166 -0.35 8.53 -4.53
N ILE A 167 -1.20 9.13 -3.69
CA ILE A 167 -1.15 9.00 -2.23
C ILE A 167 -2.54 8.71 -1.69
N GLU A 168 -2.62 8.11 -0.51
CA GLU A 168 -3.85 8.07 0.28
C GLU A 168 -3.79 9.12 1.39
N SER A 169 -4.71 10.09 1.39
CA SER A 169 -4.68 11.22 2.32
C SER A 169 -5.18 10.87 3.71
N MET A 170 -5.95 9.78 3.84
CA MET A 170 -6.50 9.28 5.09
C MET A 170 -6.66 7.76 5.06
N GLU A 171 -6.40 7.10 6.18
CA GLU A 171 -6.45 5.65 6.31
C GLU A 171 -7.12 5.23 7.62
N LEU A 172 -7.89 4.14 7.58
CA LEU A 172 -8.18 3.33 8.76
C LEU A 172 -7.13 2.22 8.85
N SER A 173 -6.05 2.51 9.58
CA SER A 173 -4.88 1.64 9.66
C SER A 173 -5.04 0.52 10.69
N PRO A 174 -4.61 -0.72 10.38
CA PRO A 174 -4.24 -1.18 9.04
C PRO A 174 -5.45 -1.31 8.11
N ALA A 175 -5.32 -0.89 6.84
CA ALA A 175 -6.37 -1.09 5.83
C ALA A 175 -6.67 -2.58 5.55
N VAL A 176 -5.64 -3.43 5.62
CA VAL A 176 -5.76 -4.89 5.51
C VAL A 176 -4.93 -5.56 6.61
N LYS A 177 -5.50 -6.59 7.26
CA LYS A 177 -4.79 -7.35 8.29
C LYS A 177 -5.23 -8.79 8.35
N THR A 178 -4.33 -9.69 8.73
CA THR A 178 -4.65 -11.06 9.11
C THR A 178 -4.66 -11.22 10.63
N VAL A 179 -5.57 -12.04 11.15
CA VAL A 179 -5.68 -12.33 12.59
C VAL A 179 -6.01 -13.79 12.85
N SER A 180 -5.41 -14.34 13.91
CA SER A 180 -5.73 -15.66 14.43
C SER A 180 -7.06 -15.64 15.21
N PRO A 181 -7.72 -16.80 15.42
CA PRO A 181 -8.92 -16.88 16.25
C PRO A 181 -8.69 -16.31 17.65
N GLY A 182 -9.60 -15.42 18.09
CA GLY A 182 -9.53 -14.76 19.41
C GLY A 182 -8.51 -13.62 19.53
N GLU A 183 -7.72 -13.34 18.50
CA GLU A 183 -6.73 -12.27 18.52
C GLU A 183 -7.40 -10.88 18.50
N ALA A 184 -6.77 -9.91 19.16
CA ALA A 184 -7.21 -8.52 19.16
C ALA A 184 -6.18 -7.62 18.49
N ILE A 185 -6.66 -6.67 17.68
CA ILE A 185 -5.85 -5.67 17.01
C ILE A 185 -6.38 -4.27 17.32
N ARG A 186 -5.49 -3.28 17.22
CA ARG A 186 -5.86 -1.87 17.30
C ARG A 186 -5.96 -1.29 15.90
N LEU A 187 -7.05 -0.58 15.66
CA LEU A 187 -7.32 0.22 14.47
C LEU A 187 -7.12 1.70 14.81
N GLN A 188 -6.58 2.47 13.87
CA GLN A 188 -6.36 3.92 14.02
C GLN A 188 -6.85 4.66 12.77
N ALA A 189 -7.61 5.72 12.97
CA ALA A 189 -7.99 6.66 11.92
C ALA A 189 -6.89 7.71 11.77
N LEU A 190 -6.17 7.68 10.65
CA LEU A 190 -5.00 8.50 10.38
C LEU A 190 -5.22 9.42 9.18
N ARG A 191 -4.57 10.59 9.20
CA ARG A 191 -4.42 11.50 8.05
C ARG A 191 -2.94 11.72 7.75
N TYR A 192 -2.62 11.94 6.49
CA TYR A 192 -1.25 12.13 5.99
C TYR A 192 -1.01 13.50 5.34
N VAL A 193 -2.07 14.29 5.19
CA VAL A 193 -2.05 15.57 4.47
C VAL A 193 -2.39 16.73 5.40
N PHE A 194 -1.62 17.81 5.28
CA PHE A 194 -1.69 18.99 6.14
C PHE A 194 -1.55 20.29 5.31
N PRO A 195 -2.09 21.43 5.77
CA PRO A 195 -1.83 22.69 5.12
C PRO A 195 -0.35 23.06 5.26
N VAL A 196 0.27 23.54 4.18
CA VAL A 196 1.62 24.13 4.22
C VAL A 196 1.58 25.48 4.94
N ALA A 197 0.43 26.16 4.95
CA ALA A 197 0.18 27.38 5.72
C ALA A 197 -1.30 27.47 6.15
N GLY A 198 -1.55 27.83 7.43
CA GLY A 198 -2.89 28.02 7.99
C GLY A 198 -3.28 26.97 9.05
N ASP A 199 -4.45 27.16 9.67
CA ASP A 199 -4.93 26.40 10.84
C ASP A 199 -5.96 25.31 10.49
N ASP A 200 -6.27 25.07 9.21
CA ASP A 200 -7.25 24.03 8.86
C ASP A 200 -6.60 22.64 8.90
N TRP A 201 -6.83 21.93 10.01
CA TRP A 201 -6.18 20.66 10.31
C TRP A 201 -6.54 19.53 9.32
N VAL A 202 -7.69 19.61 8.63
CA VAL A 202 -8.09 18.61 7.63
C VAL A 202 -8.27 19.28 6.27
N VAL A 203 -7.17 19.46 5.56
CA VAL A 203 -7.21 19.86 4.14
C VAL A 203 -7.03 18.64 3.24
N PRO A 204 -7.86 18.48 2.20
CA PRO A 204 -7.54 17.53 1.14
C PRO A 204 -6.30 18.02 0.38
N LEU A 205 -5.49 17.12 -0.20
CA LEU A 205 -4.38 17.52 -1.08
C LEU A 205 -4.87 18.18 -2.37
N THR A 206 -6.20 18.13 -2.61
CA THR A 206 -6.89 18.94 -3.62
C THR A 206 -6.88 20.44 -3.29
N HIS A 207 -6.40 20.84 -2.11
CA HIS A 207 -6.07 22.22 -1.79
C HIS A 207 -4.65 22.55 -2.28
N PRO A 208 -4.47 23.61 -3.09
CA PRO A 208 -3.14 24.06 -3.48
C PRO A 208 -2.38 24.50 -2.22
N ALA A 209 -1.16 23.99 -2.02
CA ALA A 209 -0.37 24.16 -0.79
C ALA A 209 -0.81 23.28 0.41
N ALA A 210 -1.34 22.10 0.15
CA ALA A 210 -1.29 21.01 1.11
C ALA A 210 -0.02 20.18 0.87
N GLY A 211 0.63 19.72 1.93
CA GLY A 211 1.79 18.83 1.85
C GLY A 211 1.55 17.53 2.60
N SER A 212 2.30 16.49 2.25
CA SER A 212 2.22 15.20 2.93
C SER A 212 3.35 14.99 3.93
N GLY A 213 3.12 14.16 4.95
CA GLY A 213 4.09 13.90 6.01
C GLY A 213 3.68 12.77 6.96
N GLU A 214 4.26 12.79 8.16
CA GLU A 214 3.99 11.81 9.22
C GLU A 214 2.50 11.76 9.61
N PRO A 215 1.93 10.57 9.87
CA PRO A 215 0.51 10.43 10.15
C PRO A 215 0.10 11.12 11.46
N LEU A 216 -1.06 11.79 11.44
CA LEU A 216 -1.76 12.25 12.64
C LEU A 216 -3.09 11.52 12.81
N LYS A 217 -3.51 11.34 14.06
CA LYS A 217 -4.85 10.84 14.37
C LYS A 217 -5.91 11.84 13.92
N ILE A 218 -6.93 11.36 13.22
CA ILE A 218 -8.10 12.17 12.83
C ILE A 218 -8.86 12.58 14.11
N GLU A 219 -9.17 13.87 14.27
CA GLU A 219 -9.84 14.33 15.49
C GLU A 219 -11.27 13.75 15.61
N ALA A 220 -11.68 13.47 16.84
CA ALA A 220 -12.99 12.88 17.13
C ALA A 220 -14.18 13.70 16.58
N THR A 221 -14.01 15.01 16.36
CA THR A 221 -15.04 15.88 15.76
C THR A 221 -15.39 15.52 14.32
N TYR A 222 -14.49 14.87 13.57
CA TYR A 222 -14.75 14.42 12.20
C TYR A 222 -15.37 13.02 12.15
N ILE A 223 -15.30 12.27 13.24
CA ILE A 223 -15.78 10.90 13.33
C ILE A 223 -17.30 10.90 13.53
N ARG A 224 -18.00 10.09 12.74
CA ARG A 224 -19.46 9.96 12.81
C ARG A 224 -19.88 8.59 13.31
N LYS A 225 -19.31 7.51 12.75
CA LYS A 225 -19.75 6.16 13.08
C LYS A 225 -18.70 5.11 12.78
N TRP A 226 -18.48 4.23 13.76
CA TRP A 226 -17.81 2.95 13.58
C TRP A 226 -18.85 1.85 13.29
N THR A 227 -18.58 0.99 12.32
CA THR A 227 -19.45 -0.15 11.99
C THR A 227 -18.60 -1.42 11.81
N LEU A 228 -19.01 -2.52 12.45
CA LEU A 228 -18.46 -3.85 12.21
C LEU A 228 -19.43 -4.63 11.33
N ASN A 229 -18.94 -5.17 10.23
CA ASN A 229 -19.65 -6.10 9.34
C ASN A 229 -18.93 -7.45 9.36
N GLY A 230 -19.60 -8.49 9.83
CA GLY A 230 -18.98 -9.82 10.04
C GLY A 230 -18.76 -10.13 11.51
N PRO A 231 -18.10 -11.26 11.82
CA PRO A 231 -18.01 -11.75 13.20
C PRO A 231 -16.92 -11.03 14.00
N GLY A 232 -17.01 -11.14 15.32
CA GLY A 232 -16.08 -10.54 16.27
C GLY A 232 -16.73 -9.44 17.11
N LYS A 233 -15.88 -8.65 17.78
CA LYS A 233 -16.29 -7.54 18.64
C LYS A 233 -15.50 -6.29 18.28
N LEU A 234 -16.15 -5.14 18.23
CA LEU A 234 -15.51 -3.84 18.00
C LEU A 234 -15.78 -2.91 19.18
N GLU A 235 -14.72 -2.32 19.71
CA GLU A 235 -14.74 -1.40 20.84
C GLU A 235 -14.11 -0.07 20.42
N PRO A 236 -14.91 0.88 19.90
CA PRO A 236 -14.40 2.18 19.46
C PRO A 236 -14.10 3.13 20.62
N ASN A 237 -13.06 3.94 20.46
CA ASN A 237 -12.66 5.02 21.37
C ASN A 237 -12.05 6.18 20.57
N GLY A 238 -12.87 7.17 20.21
CA GLY A 238 -12.43 8.30 19.41
C GLY A 238 -11.90 7.87 18.04
N SER A 239 -10.66 8.24 17.74
CA SER A 239 -9.92 7.92 16.51
C SER A 239 -9.33 6.52 16.48
N GLU A 240 -9.58 5.70 17.51
CA GLU A 240 -9.08 4.35 17.61
C GLU A 240 -10.23 3.37 17.84
N ALA A 241 -10.02 2.11 17.51
CA ALA A 241 -10.92 1.03 17.90
C ALA A 241 -10.13 -0.24 18.18
N VAL A 242 -10.59 -1.05 19.12
CA VAL A 242 -10.06 -2.40 19.31
C VAL A 242 -11.02 -3.38 18.64
N TYR A 243 -10.52 -4.15 17.67
CA TYR A 243 -11.23 -5.27 17.10
C TYR A 243 -10.74 -6.56 17.74
N THR A 244 -11.65 -7.45 18.13
CA THR A 244 -11.33 -8.80 18.61
C THR A 244 -11.99 -9.83 17.70
N ALA A 245 -11.17 -10.68 17.09
CA ALA A 245 -11.61 -11.78 16.25
C ALA A 245 -12.40 -12.82 17.07
N PRO A 246 -13.42 -13.47 16.49
CA PRO A 246 -14.11 -14.55 17.18
C PRO A 246 -13.16 -15.75 17.38
N THR A 247 -13.42 -16.56 18.41
CA THR A 247 -12.70 -17.85 18.60
C THR A 247 -13.15 -18.93 17.60
N SER A 248 -14.32 -18.75 16.99
CA SER A 248 -14.84 -19.58 15.88
C SER A 248 -15.51 -18.68 14.86
N THR A 249 -15.08 -18.76 13.60
CA THR A 249 -15.52 -17.86 12.52
C THR A 249 -16.86 -18.27 11.90
N GLY A 250 -17.37 -19.46 12.24
CA GLY A 250 -18.61 -20.00 11.65
C GLY A 250 -18.58 -20.12 10.13
N GLY A 251 -17.38 -20.31 9.55
CA GLY A 251 -17.16 -20.35 8.10
C GLY A 251 -16.93 -18.97 7.45
N SER A 252 -17.06 -17.87 8.20
CA SER A 252 -16.63 -16.55 7.72
C SER A 252 -15.12 -16.53 7.51
N ARG A 253 -14.64 -15.82 6.49
CA ARG A 253 -13.20 -15.68 6.18
C ARG A 253 -12.65 -14.29 6.47
N SER A 254 -13.53 -13.33 6.73
CA SER A 254 -13.13 -11.98 7.08
C SER A 254 -14.22 -11.26 7.89
N ALA A 255 -13.83 -10.12 8.47
CA ALA A 255 -14.71 -9.07 8.92
C ALA A 255 -14.26 -7.73 8.30
N THR A 256 -15.20 -6.83 8.09
CA THR A 256 -14.93 -5.48 7.57
C THR A 256 -15.35 -4.46 8.60
N ILE A 257 -14.41 -3.63 9.03
CA ILE A 257 -14.68 -2.46 9.86
C ILE A 257 -14.77 -1.26 8.94
N SER A 258 -15.79 -0.42 9.12
CA SER A 258 -15.86 0.87 8.45
C SER A 258 -15.98 2.02 9.43
N LEU A 259 -15.34 3.13 9.07
CA LEU A 259 -15.36 4.39 9.78
C LEU A 259 -15.94 5.47 8.86
N GLU A 260 -17.09 5.99 9.25
CA GLU A 260 -17.72 7.14 8.59
C GLU A 260 -17.16 8.43 9.18
N LEU A 261 -16.62 9.27 8.31
CA LEU A 261 -16.13 10.61 8.60
C LEU A 261 -17.01 11.65 7.92
N SER A 262 -17.02 12.86 8.48
CA SER A 262 -17.62 14.04 7.88
C SER A 262 -16.56 15.12 7.75
N VAL A 263 -16.05 15.30 6.53
CA VAL A 263 -14.94 16.20 6.19
C VAL A 263 -15.47 17.25 5.24
N SER A 264 -15.35 18.53 5.59
CA SER A 264 -15.80 19.67 4.77
C SER A 264 -17.24 19.54 4.24
N GLY A 265 -18.14 18.99 5.05
CA GLY A 265 -19.55 18.77 4.70
C GLY A 265 -19.82 17.52 3.86
N SER A 266 -18.77 16.82 3.42
CA SER A 266 -18.84 15.56 2.66
C SER A 266 -18.71 14.35 3.59
N LYS A 267 -19.38 13.25 3.21
CA LYS A 267 -19.21 11.95 3.84
C LYS A 267 -18.01 11.23 3.21
N VAL A 268 -17.08 10.79 4.05
CA VAL A 268 -15.94 9.94 3.67
C VAL A 268 -16.07 8.61 4.40
N LEU A 269 -15.84 7.50 3.69
CA LEU A 269 -15.84 6.16 4.28
C LEU A 269 -14.45 5.55 4.20
N LEU A 270 -13.88 5.24 5.37
CA LEU A 270 -12.64 4.49 5.52
C LEU A 270 -12.97 3.04 5.93
N ILE A 271 -12.19 2.07 5.45
CA ILE A 271 -12.48 0.65 5.53
C ILE A 271 -11.20 -0.09 5.92
N SER A 272 -11.34 -1.01 6.87
CA SER A 272 -10.32 -1.99 7.20
C SER A 272 -10.90 -3.39 7.03
N THR A 273 -10.19 -4.25 6.28
CA THR A 273 -10.59 -5.64 6.06
C THR A 273 -9.68 -6.58 6.82
N ILE A 274 -10.28 -7.36 7.71
CA ILE A 274 -9.59 -8.28 8.61
C ILE A 274 -9.85 -9.71 8.13
N TYR A 275 -8.81 -10.40 7.72
CA TYR A 275 -8.85 -11.78 7.24
C TYR A 275 -8.52 -12.77 8.37
N PHE A 276 -9.28 -13.85 8.44
CA PHE A 276 -9.03 -14.92 9.40
C PHE A 276 -8.05 -15.93 8.81
N ILE A 277 -6.97 -16.19 9.53
CA ILE A 277 -5.91 -17.12 9.11
C ILE A 277 -6.03 -18.47 9.81
N GLU A 278 -5.70 -19.51 9.05
CA GLU A 278 -5.58 -20.91 9.47
C GLU A 278 -4.21 -21.42 9.01
N ASP A 279 -3.72 -22.49 9.63
CA ASP A 279 -2.40 -23.03 9.30
C ASP A 279 -2.34 -23.55 7.85
N GLY A 280 -1.19 -23.36 7.18
CA GLY A 280 -1.01 -23.66 5.76
C GLY A 280 -1.38 -22.49 4.85
N ILE A 281 -1.66 -22.78 3.57
CA ILE A 281 -2.21 -21.82 2.61
C ILE A 281 -3.66 -22.21 2.31
N SER A 282 -4.57 -21.26 2.44
CA SER A 282 -5.97 -21.40 2.08
C SER A 282 -6.32 -20.46 0.95
N LEU A 283 -7.03 -20.94 -0.07
CA LEU A 283 -7.41 -20.11 -1.22
C LEU A 283 -8.76 -20.49 -1.84
N SER A 284 -9.34 -19.53 -2.57
CA SER A 284 -10.53 -19.70 -3.40
C SER A 284 -10.25 -19.12 -4.79
N ILE A 285 -10.58 -19.90 -5.82
CA ILE A 285 -10.50 -19.50 -7.23
C ILE A 285 -11.92 -19.24 -7.73
N ASN A 286 -12.14 -18.07 -8.33
CA ASN A 286 -13.44 -17.62 -8.85
C ASN A 286 -14.62 -17.71 -7.85
N GLY A 287 -14.35 -17.54 -6.56
CA GLY A 287 -15.37 -17.65 -5.52
C GLY A 287 -15.85 -19.08 -5.26
N GLY A 288 -15.13 -20.09 -5.76
CA GLY A 288 -15.38 -21.49 -5.44
C GLY A 288 -15.08 -21.83 -3.99
N SER A 289 -15.30 -23.10 -3.62
CA SER A 289 -14.99 -23.61 -2.28
C SER A 289 -13.54 -23.35 -1.90
N TRP A 290 -13.32 -22.93 -0.66
CA TRP A 290 -11.99 -22.77 -0.11
C TRP A 290 -11.27 -24.12 -0.01
N GLN A 291 -10.03 -24.13 -0.49
CA GLN A 291 -9.12 -25.26 -0.40
C GLN A 291 -7.97 -24.88 0.53
N GLN A 292 -7.45 -25.84 1.28
CA GLN A 292 -6.38 -25.63 2.24
C GLN A 292 -5.28 -26.66 2.02
N PHE A 293 -4.04 -26.19 1.99
CA PHE A 293 -2.87 -27.01 1.74
C PHE A 293 -1.80 -26.78 2.81
N PRO A 294 -1.12 -27.85 3.27
CA PRO A 294 0.11 -27.67 4.02
C PRO A 294 1.11 -26.89 3.17
N ALA A 295 1.96 -26.09 3.80
CA ALA A 295 2.84 -25.17 3.10
C ALA A 295 4.14 -24.95 3.86
N MET A 296 5.12 -24.40 3.15
CA MET A 296 6.39 -23.96 3.72
C MET A 296 6.81 -22.62 3.09
N ALA A 297 7.57 -21.83 3.85
CA ALA A 297 8.18 -20.60 3.37
C ALA A 297 9.69 -20.64 3.65
N PHE A 298 10.49 -20.22 2.67
CA PHE A 298 11.95 -20.24 2.73
C PHE A 298 12.57 -19.10 1.93
N THR A 299 13.83 -18.82 2.21
CA THR A 299 14.63 -17.84 1.47
C THR A 299 15.50 -18.53 0.43
N MET A 300 15.53 -17.97 -0.78
CA MET A 300 16.40 -18.35 -1.88
C MET A 300 17.61 -17.42 -1.90
N GLN A 301 18.64 -17.76 -1.11
CA GLN A 301 19.80 -16.89 -0.85
C GLN A 301 20.55 -16.44 -2.11
N GLU A 302 20.65 -17.29 -3.13
CA GLU A 302 21.39 -16.95 -4.36
C GLU A 302 20.67 -15.93 -5.23
N SER A 303 19.34 -15.82 -5.10
CA SER A 303 18.50 -14.94 -5.91
C SER A 303 17.92 -13.77 -5.13
N ASN A 304 18.23 -13.61 -3.83
CA ASN A 304 17.62 -12.63 -2.93
C ASN A 304 16.08 -12.63 -3.02
N LEU A 305 15.49 -13.82 -3.08
CA LEU A 305 14.04 -14.02 -3.15
C LEU A 305 13.55 -14.75 -1.92
N ARG A 306 12.32 -14.43 -1.51
CA ARG A 306 11.53 -15.25 -0.60
C ARG A 306 10.56 -16.08 -1.41
N SER A 307 10.27 -17.28 -0.92
CA SER A 307 9.28 -18.15 -1.52
C SER A 307 8.29 -18.67 -0.48
N LEU A 308 7.04 -18.80 -0.92
CA LEU A 308 5.97 -19.51 -0.24
C LEU A 308 5.45 -20.56 -1.21
N THR A 309 5.38 -21.81 -0.78
CA THR A 309 4.88 -22.93 -1.60
C THR A 309 3.98 -23.83 -0.79
N ASN A 310 3.00 -24.45 -1.44
CA ASN A 310 2.33 -25.58 -0.82
C ASN A 310 3.23 -26.84 -0.88
N LEU A 311 2.99 -27.76 0.03
CA LEU A 311 3.56 -29.11 0.00
C LEU A 311 2.61 -30.02 -0.78
N ARG A 312 3.08 -30.56 -1.89
CA ARG A 312 2.31 -31.53 -2.70
C ARG A 312 2.33 -32.90 -2.02
N THR A 313 1.38 -33.14 -1.12
CA THR A 313 1.30 -34.38 -0.33
C THR A 313 0.54 -35.49 -1.04
N ASN A 314 -0.33 -35.14 -1.99
CA ASN A 314 -1.10 -36.07 -2.81
C ASN A 314 -0.97 -35.73 -4.30
N ALA A 315 -1.19 -36.72 -5.17
CA ALA A 315 -1.20 -36.50 -6.62
C ALA A 315 -2.28 -35.49 -7.07
N THR A 316 -3.36 -35.36 -6.28
CA THR A 316 -4.48 -34.43 -6.51
C THR A 316 -4.22 -33.03 -5.98
N ASP A 317 -3.13 -32.80 -5.26
CA ASP A 317 -2.80 -31.46 -4.77
C ASP A 317 -2.21 -30.64 -5.94
N PRO A 318 -2.58 -29.36 -6.05
CA PRO A 318 -1.94 -28.44 -7.00
C PRO A 318 -0.49 -28.17 -6.59
N GLN A 319 0.24 -27.46 -7.44
CA GLN A 319 1.52 -26.86 -7.08
C GLN A 319 1.38 -25.34 -7.08
N MET A 320 1.88 -24.68 -6.04
CA MET A 320 1.76 -23.24 -5.86
C MET A 320 3.11 -22.66 -5.52
N VAL A 321 3.47 -21.56 -6.17
CA VAL A 321 4.69 -20.83 -5.88
C VAL A 321 4.36 -19.35 -5.82
N PHE A 322 4.82 -18.70 -4.75
CA PHE A 322 4.94 -17.26 -4.67
C PHE A 322 6.42 -16.92 -4.63
N LEU A 323 6.80 -15.85 -5.30
CA LEU A 323 8.14 -15.25 -5.20
C LEU A 323 7.99 -13.76 -4.93
N TRP A 324 8.87 -13.22 -4.09
CA TRP A 324 8.99 -11.78 -3.90
C TRP A 324 10.41 -11.43 -3.40
N PRO A 325 10.88 -10.19 -3.59
CA PRO A 325 12.18 -9.76 -3.11
C PRO A 325 12.39 -10.03 -1.62
N GLU A 326 13.59 -10.51 -1.27
CA GLU A 326 14.08 -10.43 0.09
C GLU A 326 14.49 -8.98 0.37
N ASN A 327 13.59 -8.21 0.97
CA ASN A 327 13.88 -6.90 1.54
C ASN A 327 13.76 -6.95 3.07
N ASP A 328 14.25 -5.90 3.76
CA ASP A 328 14.29 -5.80 5.23
C ASP A 328 12.89 -5.64 5.89
N LEU A 329 11.81 -5.76 5.12
CA LEU A 329 10.48 -5.29 5.49
C LEU A 329 9.48 -6.45 5.48
N ASP A 330 9.67 -7.34 6.47
CA ASP A 330 8.85 -8.50 6.81
C ASP A 330 7.36 -8.24 7.15
N ASN A 331 6.89 -7.01 6.93
CA ASN A 331 5.56 -6.53 7.22
C ASN A 331 5.06 -5.61 6.10
N GLU A 332 5.15 -6.08 4.86
CA GLU A 332 4.84 -5.28 3.67
C GLU A 332 3.71 -5.83 2.81
N THR A 333 3.19 -4.92 2.00
CA THR A 333 2.31 -5.22 0.87
C THR A 333 3.13 -5.16 -0.41
N HIS A 334 3.24 -6.28 -1.08
CA HIS A 334 3.83 -6.39 -2.41
C HIS A 334 2.73 -6.35 -3.46
N TYR A 335 2.96 -5.66 -4.57
CA TYR A 335 2.05 -5.65 -5.72
C TYR A 335 2.59 -6.59 -6.79
N TRP A 336 1.70 -7.26 -7.52
CA TRP A 336 2.10 -8.13 -8.62
C TRP A 336 2.85 -7.31 -9.66
N TYR A 337 4.02 -7.81 -10.04
CA TYR A 337 4.91 -7.14 -10.98
C TYR A 337 5.76 -8.19 -11.67
N MET A 338 5.77 -8.16 -12.99
CA MET A 338 6.64 -8.98 -13.83
C MET A 338 7.44 -8.10 -14.78
N HIS A 339 8.72 -7.89 -14.48
CA HIS A 339 9.65 -7.27 -15.42
C HIS A 339 11.02 -7.94 -15.45
N ASN A 340 11.65 -7.80 -16.61
CA ASN A 340 12.89 -8.46 -16.96
C ASN A 340 14.09 -7.65 -16.40
N VAL A 341 14.93 -8.35 -15.64
CA VAL A 341 16.40 -8.25 -15.53
C VAL A 341 17.04 -7.57 -14.29
N GLU A 342 16.42 -6.67 -13.52
CA GLU A 342 17.14 -6.02 -12.39
C GLU A 342 16.47 -6.03 -11.01
N ASP A 343 15.13 -5.99 -10.94
CA ASP A 343 14.39 -6.13 -9.67
C ASP A 343 13.73 -7.51 -9.57
N ALA A 344 13.69 -8.06 -8.37
CA ALA A 344 13.04 -9.34 -8.12
C ALA A 344 11.51 -9.24 -8.32
N ASP A 345 10.97 -10.05 -9.22
CA ASP A 345 9.53 -10.08 -9.50
C ASP A 345 8.71 -10.49 -8.26
N VAL A 346 7.50 -9.95 -8.17
CA VAL A 346 6.47 -10.41 -7.22
C VAL A 346 5.48 -11.26 -8.00
N THR A 347 5.62 -12.57 -7.92
CA THR A 347 4.87 -13.51 -8.75
C THR A 347 4.04 -14.49 -7.95
N PHE A 348 3.01 -15.00 -8.62
CA PHE A 348 2.25 -16.16 -8.19
C PHE A 348 2.04 -17.10 -9.37
N GLU A 349 2.25 -18.38 -9.12
CA GLU A 349 1.88 -19.47 -10.01
C GLU A 349 1.08 -20.53 -9.23
N TRP A 350 -0.01 -21.01 -9.82
CA TRP A 350 -0.77 -22.15 -9.35
C TRP A 350 -0.96 -23.12 -10.51
N ASP A 351 -0.34 -24.28 -10.42
CA ASP A 351 -0.51 -25.37 -11.37
C ASP A 351 -1.60 -26.32 -10.91
N ASP A 352 -2.47 -26.68 -11.85
CA ASP A 352 -3.47 -27.71 -11.59
C ASP A 352 -2.80 -29.08 -11.31
N PRO A 353 -3.53 -30.05 -10.73
CA PRO A 353 -2.91 -31.32 -10.33
C PRO A 353 -2.26 -32.10 -11.48
N SER A 354 -2.71 -31.91 -12.74
CA SER A 354 -2.08 -32.53 -13.91
C SER A 354 -0.87 -31.75 -14.44
N LEU A 355 -0.67 -30.51 -13.97
CA LEU A 355 0.36 -29.57 -14.42
C LEU A 355 0.20 -29.14 -15.88
N ASP A 356 -0.99 -29.34 -16.45
CA ASP A 356 -1.30 -28.94 -17.83
C ASP A 356 -1.77 -27.49 -17.89
N LYS A 357 -2.25 -26.94 -16.78
CA LYS A 357 -2.73 -25.55 -16.68
C LYS A 357 -2.08 -24.84 -15.52
N THR A 358 -1.78 -23.57 -15.75
CA THR A 358 -1.21 -22.69 -14.72
C THR A 358 -2.00 -21.40 -14.61
N ILE A 359 -2.25 -20.94 -13.39
CA ILE A 359 -2.83 -19.64 -13.09
C ILE A 359 -1.70 -18.73 -12.62
N VAL A 360 -1.51 -17.59 -13.28
CA VAL A 360 -0.36 -16.70 -13.07
C VAL A 360 -0.79 -15.27 -12.69
N SER A 361 0.09 -14.52 -12.04
CA SER A 361 -0.13 -13.12 -11.60
C SER A 361 -0.02 -12.06 -12.71
N PHE A 362 -0.31 -12.43 -13.95
CA PHE A 362 -0.44 -11.53 -15.10
C PHE A 362 -1.55 -12.04 -16.02
N PHE A 363 -2.01 -11.21 -16.95
CA PHE A 363 -2.99 -11.61 -17.95
C PHE A 363 -2.81 -10.87 -19.27
N PHE A 364 -3.22 -11.52 -20.37
CA PHE A 364 -3.30 -10.94 -21.70
C PHE A 364 -4.74 -10.48 -21.96
N ASP A 365 -4.94 -9.24 -22.41
CA ASP A 365 -6.27 -8.69 -22.69
C ASP A 365 -6.73 -8.86 -24.15
N GLY A 366 -5.86 -9.40 -25.01
CA GLY A 366 -6.07 -9.49 -26.46
C GLY A 366 -5.10 -8.63 -27.26
N GLU A 367 -4.48 -7.63 -26.63
CA GLU A 367 -3.53 -6.72 -27.26
C GLU A 367 -2.15 -6.77 -26.58
N LYS A 368 -2.12 -6.71 -25.24
CA LYS A 368 -0.88 -6.77 -24.47
C LYS A 368 -1.04 -7.50 -23.14
N THR A 369 0.09 -7.80 -22.51
CA THR A 369 0.16 -8.40 -21.18
C THR A 369 0.13 -7.31 -20.12
N TYR A 370 -0.57 -7.56 -19.03
CA TYR A 370 -0.63 -6.69 -17.86
C TYR A 370 -0.36 -7.49 -16.60
N ASP A 371 0.30 -6.86 -15.64
CA ASP A 371 0.31 -7.34 -14.26
C ASP A 371 -1.12 -7.45 -13.71
N SER A 372 -1.34 -8.47 -12.87
CA SER A 372 -2.59 -8.58 -12.15
C SER A 372 -2.79 -7.43 -11.18
N GLY A 373 -4.03 -6.98 -11.02
CA GLY A 373 -4.42 -6.18 -9.85
C GLY A 373 -4.45 -7.03 -8.58
N GLY A 374 -4.38 -6.38 -7.42
CA GLY A 374 -4.31 -7.03 -6.12
C GLY A 374 -2.92 -6.95 -5.51
N PHE A 375 -2.64 -7.83 -4.54
CA PHE A 375 -1.45 -7.72 -3.69
C PHE A 375 -1.13 -9.05 -3.00
N LEU A 376 0.09 -9.14 -2.46
CA LEU A 376 0.56 -10.10 -1.47
C LEU A 376 0.98 -9.33 -0.22
N ALA A 377 0.21 -9.40 0.86
CA ALA A 377 0.61 -8.86 2.16
C ALA A 377 1.27 -9.95 2.99
N THR A 378 2.44 -9.66 3.55
CA THR A 378 3.21 -10.55 4.41
C THR A 378 3.37 -9.94 5.80
N GLN A 379 3.36 -10.78 6.82
CA GLN A 379 3.66 -10.40 8.20
C GLN A 379 4.34 -11.55 8.93
N GLU A 380 5.44 -11.24 9.60
CA GLU A 380 6.01 -12.13 10.61
C GLU A 380 5.21 -12.13 11.92
N LEU A 381 5.00 -13.33 12.44
CA LEU A 381 4.36 -13.58 13.72
C LEU A 381 5.24 -14.53 14.55
N GLU A 382 5.67 -14.09 15.72
CA GLU A 382 6.29 -14.97 16.71
C GLU A 382 5.26 -15.35 17.78
N LYS A 383 5.07 -16.65 17.99
CA LYS A 383 4.14 -17.18 18.99
C LYS A 383 4.69 -18.45 19.60
N ASP A 384 4.72 -18.51 20.93
CA ASP A 384 5.18 -19.67 21.69
C ASP A 384 6.60 -20.15 21.28
N GLY A 385 7.50 -19.20 20.97
CA GLY A 385 8.87 -19.49 20.52
C GLY A 385 8.99 -20.01 19.09
N LYS A 386 7.90 -20.01 18.33
CA LYS A 386 7.88 -20.35 16.89
C LYS A 386 7.64 -19.10 16.05
N LYS A 387 8.33 -19.01 14.92
CA LYS A 387 8.12 -17.97 13.92
C LYS A 387 7.21 -18.48 12.81
N TYR A 388 6.29 -17.63 12.39
CA TYR A 388 5.34 -17.87 11.32
C TYR A 388 5.43 -16.73 10.32
N LEU A 389 5.29 -17.06 9.05
CA LEU A 389 4.93 -16.11 8.01
C LEU A 389 3.41 -16.18 7.85
N THR A 390 2.75 -15.03 7.98
CA THR A 390 1.29 -14.91 7.85
C THR A 390 0.95 -13.89 6.79
N GLY A 391 -0.24 -13.99 6.21
CA GLY A 391 -0.66 -12.98 5.26
C GLY A 391 -1.89 -13.33 4.46
N VAL A 392 -2.18 -12.43 3.52
CA VAL A 392 -3.32 -12.49 2.61
C VAL A 392 -2.84 -12.07 1.23
N PHE A 393 -3.42 -12.69 0.21
CA PHE A 393 -3.17 -12.31 -1.17
C PHE A 393 -4.47 -12.25 -1.95
N ILE A 394 -4.51 -11.34 -2.92
CA ILE A 394 -5.60 -11.17 -3.86
C ILE A 394 -5.00 -11.01 -5.24
N ILE A 395 -5.54 -11.73 -6.22
CA ILE A 395 -5.22 -11.60 -7.64
C ILE A 395 -6.54 -11.37 -8.36
N ASP A 396 -6.71 -10.17 -8.93
CA ASP A 396 -7.96 -9.76 -9.54
C ASP A 396 -8.23 -10.44 -10.87
N LYS A 397 -7.18 -10.52 -11.68
CA LYS A 397 -7.17 -11.03 -13.05
C LYS A 397 -5.89 -11.84 -13.23
N ALA A 398 -5.98 -13.12 -12.95
CA ALA A 398 -4.92 -14.08 -13.12
C ALA A 398 -5.14 -14.84 -14.43
N GLY A 399 -4.19 -14.80 -15.35
CA GLY A 399 -4.26 -15.57 -16.59
C GLY A 399 -4.21 -17.07 -16.30
N GLU A 400 -5.16 -17.84 -16.83
CA GLU A 400 -5.07 -19.30 -16.87
C GLU A 400 -4.47 -19.69 -18.21
N ILE A 401 -3.27 -20.25 -18.19
CA ILE A 401 -2.45 -20.59 -19.35
C ILE A 401 -2.46 -22.11 -19.55
N ASP A 402 -2.64 -22.55 -20.80
CA ASP A 402 -2.36 -23.93 -21.20
C ASP A 402 -0.84 -24.11 -21.31
N ARG A 403 -0.25 -24.98 -20.49
CA ARG A 403 1.21 -25.17 -20.49
C ARG A 403 1.73 -25.85 -21.77
N THR A 404 0.86 -26.47 -22.56
CA THR A 404 1.24 -27.15 -23.81
C THR A 404 1.59 -26.16 -24.90
N ASN A 405 0.84 -25.06 -25.01
CA ASN A 405 0.99 -24.08 -26.09
C ASN A 405 1.29 -22.66 -25.62
N GLY A 406 1.24 -22.38 -24.31
CA GLY A 406 1.48 -21.06 -23.73
C GLY A 406 0.33 -20.07 -23.91
N GLU A 407 -0.81 -20.49 -24.43
CA GLU A 407 -1.96 -19.61 -24.68
C GLU A 407 -2.77 -19.39 -23.40
N GLN A 408 -3.18 -18.14 -23.17
CA GLN A 408 -4.15 -17.83 -22.12
C GLN A 408 -5.54 -18.34 -22.53
N ILE A 409 -6.08 -19.29 -21.78
CA ILE A 409 -7.39 -19.91 -21.98
C ILE A 409 -8.50 -19.09 -21.33
N SER A 410 -8.24 -18.52 -20.15
CA SER A 410 -9.21 -17.71 -19.43
C SER A 410 -8.55 -16.78 -18.41
N VAL A 411 -9.36 -15.98 -17.70
CA VAL A 411 -8.91 -15.14 -16.58
C VAL A 411 -9.66 -15.54 -15.32
N LYS A 412 -8.95 -15.67 -14.21
CA LYS A 412 -9.46 -16.06 -12.90
C LYS A 412 -9.25 -14.95 -11.86
N ARG A 413 -10.08 -14.97 -10.82
CA ARG A 413 -9.81 -14.27 -9.56
C ARG A 413 -9.30 -15.28 -8.54
N VAL A 414 -8.24 -14.94 -7.83
CA VAL A 414 -7.72 -15.73 -6.71
C VAL A 414 -7.72 -14.89 -5.44
N ILE A 415 -8.16 -15.46 -4.33
CA ILE A 415 -8.01 -14.87 -3.00
C ILE A 415 -7.54 -15.95 -2.05
N GLY A 416 -6.60 -15.62 -1.18
CA GLY A 416 -6.16 -16.57 -0.18
C GLY A 416 -5.52 -15.94 1.04
N THR A 417 -5.35 -16.75 2.07
CA THR A 417 -4.67 -16.42 3.31
C THR A 417 -3.68 -17.52 3.63
N TYR A 418 -2.67 -17.19 4.44
CA TYR A 418 -1.69 -18.18 4.85
C TYR A 418 -1.18 -17.91 6.26
N LYS A 419 -0.81 -19.00 6.94
CA LYS A 419 -0.03 -19.01 8.17
C LYS A 419 0.87 -20.23 8.14
N VAL A 420 2.15 -19.99 7.90
CA VAL A 420 3.11 -21.03 7.59
C VAL A 420 4.27 -20.94 8.57
N GLN A 421 4.66 -22.07 9.15
CA GLN A 421 5.82 -22.09 10.03
C GLN A 421 7.07 -21.78 9.20
N ARG A 422 7.91 -20.90 9.74
CA ARG A 422 9.15 -20.45 9.13
C ARG A 422 10.28 -21.40 9.57
N ASP A 423 10.93 -22.08 8.62
CA ASP A 423 12.18 -22.83 8.85
C ASP A 423 13.31 -22.10 8.12
N TRP A 424 13.98 -21.19 8.83
CA TRP A 424 15.13 -20.44 8.32
C TRP A 424 16.36 -20.77 9.14
#